data_AF-A0A672FCM6-F1
#
_entry.id   AF-A0A672FCM6-F1
#
_cell.length_a   1.000
_cell.length_b   1.000
_cell.length_c   1.000
_cell.angle_alpha   90.00
_cell.angle_beta   90.00
_cell.angle_gamma   90.00
#
_symmetry.space_group_name_H-M   'P 1'
#
loop_
_entity.id
_entity.type
_entity.pdbx_description
1 polymer ?
#
loop_
_entity_poly.entity_id
_entity_poly.type
_entity_poly.pdbx_seq_one_letter_code
_entity_poly.pdbx_strand_id
1 'polypeptide(L)'
;RGLLRPLLLPRPLAGPPLAATTPRKPRHQTPPSTAVAPPRPWIATPRPRKRLPPPRPTPPRIATPRPRKRLPPPRPTPPRPRRRSSPPRPRITSPRPGPTPPPPRSIRNIRFFNAITRCIPGATVPTILHGLPELLQSLPSTVRRVIVHVGTNDTARRQSEVTKQDFKDLFNLLESCGRSVFISGPLPTFFRGAERFSRLLGLNTWLQRSCTASNFYFIDNFNLFWNRPAFYHKDGLHPSTLGSSILAGNIQHTVHTSPTD
;
A
#
# COMPACT_ATOMS: atom_id res chain seq x y z
N ARG A 1 -3.76 0.32 -71.46
CA ARG A 1 -2.61 1.04 -70.88
C ARG A 1 -2.78 1.06 -69.37
N GLY A 2 -1.80 0.54 -68.62
CA GLY A 2 -1.69 0.73 -67.16
C GLY A 2 -2.02 -0.50 -66.31
N LEU A 3 -1.03 -1.38 -66.13
CA LEU A 3 -1.03 -2.59 -65.28
C LEU A 3 -1.08 -2.26 -63.77
N LEU A 4 -1.74 -3.14 -63.02
CA LEU A 4 -1.62 -3.32 -61.57
C LEU A 4 -0.19 -3.64 -61.12
N ARG A 5 0.22 -3.14 -59.94
CA ARG A 5 1.27 -3.76 -59.12
C ARG A 5 0.96 -3.62 -57.62
N PRO A 6 0.88 -4.73 -56.86
CA PRO A 6 0.71 -4.74 -55.41
C PRO A 6 2.06 -4.58 -54.67
N LEU A 7 2.01 -3.90 -53.51
CA LEU A 7 3.12 -3.76 -52.57
C LEU A 7 3.40 -5.10 -51.87
N LEU A 8 4.62 -5.61 -52.04
CA LEU A 8 5.16 -6.78 -51.31
C LEU A 8 6.08 -6.30 -50.17
N LEU A 9 5.87 -6.88 -48.98
CA LEU A 9 6.73 -6.74 -47.79
C LEU A 9 8.16 -7.28 -48.05
N PRO A 10 9.19 -6.72 -47.39
CA PRO A 10 10.56 -7.20 -47.51
C PRO A 10 10.79 -8.51 -46.74
N ARG A 11 11.42 -9.47 -47.42
CA ARG A 11 11.98 -10.71 -46.86
C ARG A 11 13.36 -10.47 -46.22
N PRO A 12 13.75 -11.24 -45.20
CA PRO A 12 15.05 -11.11 -44.55
C PRO A 12 16.20 -11.66 -45.42
N LEU A 13 17.35 -10.98 -45.37
CA LEU A 13 18.60 -11.36 -46.04
C LEU A 13 19.19 -12.64 -45.42
N ALA A 14 19.38 -13.66 -46.26
CA ALA A 14 20.13 -14.86 -45.95
C ALA A 14 21.65 -14.58 -45.97
N GLY A 15 22.36 -15.04 -44.94
CA GLY A 15 23.82 -14.98 -44.86
C GLY A 15 24.50 -16.06 -45.71
N PRO A 16 25.79 -15.88 -46.07
CA PRO A 16 26.54 -16.81 -46.93
C PRO A 16 27.01 -18.09 -46.18
N PRO A 17 27.39 -19.16 -46.91
CA PRO A 17 27.42 -20.53 -46.40
C PRO A 17 28.69 -20.92 -45.63
N LEU A 18 28.57 -21.98 -44.82
CA LEU A 18 29.62 -22.62 -44.03
C LEU A 18 30.72 -23.25 -44.91
N ALA A 19 31.98 -22.96 -44.57
CA ALA A 19 33.15 -23.72 -45.01
C ALA A 19 33.61 -24.69 -43.91
N ALA A 20 33.71 -25.96 -44.26
CA ALA A 20 34.26 -27.02 -43.43
C ALA A 20 35.79 -26.92 -43.32
N THR A 21 36.34 -27.07 -42.12
CA THR A 21 37.77 -27.34 -41.92
C THR A 21 37.98 -28.30 -40.75
N THR A 22 39.02 -29.10 -40.90
CA THR A 22 39.35 -30.41 -40.32
C THR A 22 39.79 -30.42 -38.85
N PRO A 23 39.81 -31.60 -38.18
CA PRO A 23 40.04 -31.71 -36.74
C PRO A 23 41.53 -31.69 -36.36
N ARG A 24 41.89 -30.87 -35.35
CA ARG A 24 43.24 -30.80 -34.77
C ARG A 24 43.36 -31.64 -33.48
N LYS A 25 44.48 -32.37 -33.38
CA LYS A 25 44.93 -33.24 -32.26
C LYS A 25 44.97 -32.54 -30.88
N PRO A 26 44.83 -33.29 -29.77
CA PRO A 26 44.96 -32.76 -28.42
C PRO A 26 46.43 -32.52 -28.05
N ARG A 27 46.72 -31.35 -27.47
CA ARG A 27 48.06 -30.99 -26.97
C ARG A 27 48.08 -31.07 -25.45
N HIS A 28 49.16 -31.67 -24.96
CA HIS A 28 49.48 -31.97 -23.56
C HIS A 28 49.22 -30.81 -22.58
N GLN A 29 48.65 -31.16 -21.43
CA GLN A 29 48.53 -30.30 -20.26
C GLN A 29 49.89 -30.19 -19.56
N THR A 30 50.37 -28.96 -19.39
CA THR A 30 51.36 -28.58 -18.37
C THR A 30 50.66 -27.71 -17.32
N PRO A 31 50.97 -27.85 -16.02
CA PRO A 31 50.23 -27.17 -14.97
C PRO A 31 50.73 -25.73 -14.81
N PRO A 32 49.86 -24.72 -14.60
CA PRO A 32 50.32 -23.41 -14.22
C PRO A 32 50.57 -23.32 -12.71
N SER A 33 51.78 -22.82 -12.46
CA SER A 33 52.36 -22.32 -11.23
C SER A 33 51.45 -21.42 -10.40
N THR A 34 51.64 -21.55 -9.09
CA THR A 34 51.07 -20.79 -7.98
C THR A 34 51.21 -19.28 -8.18
N ALA A 35 50.11 -18.60 -8.53
CA ALA A 35 50.03 -17.14 -8.52
C ALA A 35 49.32 -16.67 -7.24
N VAL A 36 50.12 -16.12 -6.33
CA VAL A 36 49.70 -15.47 -5.09
C VAL A 36 48.88 -14.21 -5.43
N ALA A 37 47.67 -14.12 -4.89
CA ALA A 37 46.79 -12.96 -5.04
C ALA A 37 47.34 -11.72 -4.29
N PRO A 38 47.10 -10.49 -4.77
CA PRO A 38 47.49 -9.28 -4.06
C PRO A 38 46.61 -9.06 -2.82
N PRO A 39 47.12 -8.45 -1.74
CA PRO A 39 46.37 -8.28 -0.50
C PRO A 39 45.28 -7.20 -0.67
N ARG A 40 44.10 -7.50 -0.12
CA ARG A 40 42.96 -6.57 -0.03
C ARG A 40 43.29 -5.41 0.94
N PRO A 41 42.78 -4.19 0.71
CA PRO A 41 42.91 -3.11 1.67
C PRO A 41 42.09 -3.41 2.94
N TRP A 42 42.71 -3.18 4.09
CA TRP A 42 42.16 -3.42 5.42
C TRP A 42 40.99 -2.47 5.67
N ILE A 43 39.77 -3.00 5.72
CA ILE A 43 38.63 -2.28 6.30
C ILE A 43 38.83 -2.32 7.82
N ALA A 44 39.13 -1.16 8.40
CA ALA A 44 39.22 -1.00 9.85
C ALA A 44 37.87 -1.36 10.50
N THR A 45 37.87 -2.43 11.29
CA THR A 45 36.77 -2.75 12.20
C THR A 45 36.73 -1.72 13.33
N PRO A 46 35.57 -1.13 13.68
CA PRO A 46 35.47 -0.34 14.89
C PRO A 46 35.71 -1.25 16.10
N ARG A 47 36.70 -0.91 16.94
CA ARG A 47 36.96 -1.58 18.21
C ARG A 47 35.67 -1.63 19.06
N PRO A 48 35.42 -2.72 19.81
CA PRO A 48 34.33 -2.72 20.78
C PRO A 48 34.62 -1.65 21.84
N ARG A 49 33.73 -0.67 21.97
CA ARG A 49 33.77 0.30 23.08
C ARG A 49 33.71 -0.49 24.38
N LYS A 50 34.75 -0.37 25.22
CA LYS A 50 34.72 -0.81 26.61
C LYS A 50 33.49 -0.17 27.26
N ARG A 51 32.51 -1.00 27.67
CA ARG A 51 31.39 -0.58 28.51
C ARG A 51 31.97 -0.05 29.81
N LEU A 52 31.76 1.24 30.09
CA LEU A 52 31.95 1.78 31.43
C LEU A 52 30.92 1.13 32.36
N PRO A 53 31.29 0.74 33.60
CA PRO A 53 30.32 0.24 34.57
C PRO A 53 29.33 1.35 34.96
N PRO A 54 28.08 1.00 35.31
CA PRO A 54 27.11 1.99 35.78
C PRO A 54 27.59 2.63 37.10
N PRO A 55 27.26 3.91 37.35
CA PRO A 55 27.61 4.55 38.61
C PRO A 55 26.87 3.89 39.78
N ARG A 56 27.61 3.69 40.87
CA ARG A 56 27.13 3.10 42.13
C ARG A 56 26.06 4.00 42.76
N PRO A 57 24.99 3.46 43.36
CA PRO A 57 23.99 4.27 44.05
C PRO A 57 24.62 4.96 45.27
N THR A 58 24.43 6.27 45.37
CA THR A 58 24.80 7.08 46.55
C THR A 58 23.87 6.76 47.72
N PRO A 59 24.37 6.71 48.96
CA PRO A 59 23.53 6.48 50.14
C PRO A 59 22.62 7.70 50.42
N PRO A 60 21.45 7.50 51.05
CA PRO A 60 20.51 8.58 51.32
C PRO A 60 21.08 9.56 52.33
N ARG A 61 21.06 10.84 51.96
CA ARG A 61 21.47 11.95 52.83
C ARG A 61 20.41 12.16 53.91
N ILE A 62 20.79 11.97 55.16
CA ILE A 62 20.00 12.30 56.35
C ILE A 62 19.58 13.77 56.25
N ALA A 63 18.27 14.03 56.27
CA ALA A 63 17.71 15.37 56.25
C ALA A 63 17.77 15.96 57.66
N THR A 64 18.59 17.01 57.83
CA THR A 64 18.51 17.89 59.00
C THR A 64 17.32 18.84 58.86
N PRO A 65 16.54 19.12 59.93
CA PRO A 65 15.36 19.98 59.84
C PRO A 65 15.78 21.46 59.77
N ARG A 66 15.30 22.18 58.75
CA ARG A 66 15.40 23.64 58.66
C ARG A 66 14.10 24.31 59.15
N PRO A 67 14.19 25.52 59.74
CA PRO A 67 13.12 26.10 60.54
C PRO A 67 11.99 26.72 59.69
N ARG A 68 10.76 26.59 60.20
CA ARG A 68 9.52 27.18 59.67
C ARG A 68 9.68 28.68 59.41
N LYS A 69 9.47 29.12 58.16
CA LYS A 69 9.16 30.53 57.85
C LYS A 69 7.65 30.68 57.67
N ARG A 70 7.09 31.65 58.43
CA ARG A 70 5.68 32.05 58.52
C ARG A 70 5.08 32.46 57.17
N LEU A 71 3.82 32.09 56.96
CA LEU A 71 2.93 32.63 55.92
C LEU A 71 2.45 34.05 56.32
N PRO A 72 2.22 34.97 55.36
CA PRO A 72 1.61 36.27 55.61
C PRO A 72 0.07 36.17 55.72
N PRO A 73 -0.61 37.12 56.41
CA PRO A 73 -2.06 37.10 56.59
C PRO A 73 -2.84 37.60 55.36
N PRO A 74 -4.14 37.25 55.21
CA PRO A 74 -4.97 37.71 54.11
C PRO A 74 -5.49 39.14 54.34
N ARG A 75 -5.56 39.95 53.27
CA ARG A 75 -6.08 41.33 53.28
C ARG A 75 -7.56 41.35 52.82
N PRO A 76 -8.41 42.28 53.32
CA PRO A 76 -9.86 42.24 53.13
C PRO A 76 -10.33 42.67 51.74
N THR A 77 -11.45 42.09 51.30
CA THR A 77 -12.23 42.46 50.10
C THR A 77 -13.07 43.73 50.31
N PRO A 78 -13.16 44.64 49.32
CA PRO A 78 -14.18 45.69 49.28
C PRO A 78 -15.34 45.37 48.30
N PRO A 79 -16.47 46.10 48.41
CA PRO A 79 -17.79 45.63 47.99
C PRO A 79 -18.17 45.95 46.53
N ARG A 80 -19.14 45.18 46.04
CA ARG A 80 -19.75 45.26 44.71
C ARG A 80 -20.75 46.42 44.60
N PRO A 81 -20.76 47.21 43.50
CA PRO A 81 -21.92 48.02 43.13
C PRO A 81 -22.70 47.46 41.94
N ARG A 82 -23.94 47.93 41.87
CA ARG A 82 -25.08 47.44 41.09
C ARG A 82 -25.02 47.70 39.58
N ARG A 83 -25.63 46.74 38.88
CA ARG A 83 -26.36 46.77 37.60
C ARG A 83 -26.84 48.16 37.10
N ARG A 84 -26.44 48.57 35.89
CA ARG A 84 -27.30 49.36 34.96
C ARG A 84 -26.78 49.36 33.51
N SER A 85 -27.76 49.23 32.60
CA SER A 85 -27.83 49.63 31.18
C SER A 85 -26.89 49.05 30.12
N SER A 86 -27.50 48.27 29.23
CA SER A 86 -27.03 47.75 27.93
C SER A 86 -26.95 48.85 26.85
N PRO A 87 -26.06 48.70 25.84
CA PRO A 87 -26.27 49.22 24.48
C PRO A 87 -26.70 48.10 23.49
N PRO A 88 -27.29 48.44 22.33
CA PRO A 88 -27.99 47.47 21.47
C PRO A 88 -27.07 46.72 20.49
N ARG A 89 -27.31 45.40 20.42
CA ARG A 89 -27.15 44.38 19.35
C ARG A 89 -26.15 44.57 18.19
N PRO A 90 -25.58 43.43 17.74
CA PRO A 90 -26.01 42.90 16.42
C PRO A 90 -26.74 41.55 16.50
N ARG A 91 -27.75 41.43 15.63
CA ARG A 91 -28.53 40.22 15.34
C ARG A 91 -27.58 39.10 14.89
N ILE A 92 -27.27 38.12 15.75
CA ILE A 92 -26.75 36.84 15.27
C ILE A 92 -27.92 36.14 14.58
N THR A 93 -27.96 36.25 13.25
CA THR A 93 -28.76 35.38 12.40
C THR A 93 -28.19 33.97 12.52
N SER A 94 -28.95 33.06 13.12
CA SER A 94 -28.65 31.63 13.16
C SER A 94 -28.33 31.12 11.75
N PRO A 95 -27.21 30.42 11.51
CA PRO A 95 -26.99 29.79 10.22
C PRO A 95 -28.03 28.67 10.06
N ARG A 96 -28.88 28.83 9.06
CA ARG A 96 -29.73 27.79 8.49
C ARG A 96 -28.88 26.51 8.32
N PRO A 97 -29.35 25.31 8.71
CA PRO A 97 -28.66 24.08 8.39
C PRO A 97 -28.64 23.95 6.86
N GLY A 98 -27.48 24.19 6.25
CA GLY A 98 -27.23 23.79 4.88
C GLY A 98 -27.31 22.26 4.78
N PRO A 99 -27.60 21.71 3.59
CA PRO A 99 -27.69 20.27 3.42
C PRO A 99 -26.41 19.61 3.90
N THR A 100 -26.54 18.70 4.85
CA THR A 100 -25.45 17.89 5.38
C THR A 100 -24.75 17.21 4.20
N PRO A 101 -23.42 17.33 4.05
CA PRO A 101 -22.73 16.61 3.00
C PRO A 101 -23.01 15.11 3.18
N PRO A 102 -23.27 14.36 2.09
CA PRO A 102 -23.53 12.93 2.18
C PRO A 102 -22.36 12.26 2.92
N PRO A 103 -22.62 11.21 3.71
CA PRO A 103 -21.59 10.49 4.43
C PRO A 103 -20.49 10.03 3.44
N PRO A 104 -19.24 9.97 3.89
CA PRO A 104 -18.11 9.65 3.04
C PRO A 104 -18.36 8.34 2.27
N ARG A 105 -18.37 8.44 0.93
CA ARG A 105 -18.44 7.29 0.04
C ARG A 105 -17.09 6.58 0.09
N SER A 106 -16.91 5.74 1.11
CA SER A 106 -15.93 4.65 1.07
C SER A 106 -16.28 3.69 -0.08
N ILE A 107 -15.40 2.71 -0.37
CA ILE A 107 -15.55 1.70 -1.45
C ILE A 107 -16.97 1.07 -1.54
N ARG A 108 -17.76 1.15 -0.46
CA ARG A 108 -19.19 0.84 -0.34
C ARG A 108 -20.08 1.34 -1.49
N ASN A 109 -19.67 2.31 -2.31
CA ASN A 109 -20.53 2.86 -3.36
C ASN A 109 -19.79 3.21 -4.67
N ILE A 110 -18.83 2.38 -5.07
CA ILE A 110 -18.31 2.41 -6.45
C ILE A 110 -19.42 1.90 -7.36
N ARG A 111 -20.18 2.82 -7.98
CA ARG A 111 -21.20 2.47 -8.97
C ARG A 111 -20.51 2.10 -10.28
N PHE A 112 -20.24 0.82 -10.44
CA PHE A 112 -19.94 0.25 -11.74
C PHE A 112 -21.28 0.00 -12.46
N PHE A 113 -21.45 0.49 -13.69
CA PHE A 113 -22.54 0.02 -14.53
C PHE A 113 -22.35 -1.48 -14.80
N ASN A 114 -23.42 -2.28 -14.66
CA ASN A 114 -23.43 -3.72 -14.86
C ASN A 114 -22.51 -4.54 -13.93
N ALA A 115 -22.23 -4.07 -12.71
CA ALA A 115 -21.55 -4.88 -11.70
C ALA A 115 -22.39 -5.09 -10.44
N ILE A 116 -22.18 -6.25 -9.82
CA ILE A 116 -22.70 -6.58 -8.49
C ILE A 116 -21.59 -6.30 -7.48
N THR A 117 -21.78 -5.28 -6.64
CA THR A 117 -20.78 -4.91 -5.62
C THR A 117 -21.15 -5.51 -4.27
N ARG A 118 -20.22 -6.25 -3.67
CA ARG A 118 -20.28 -6.69 -2.26
C ARG A 118 -19.13 -6.06 -1.50
N CYS A 119 -19.43 -5.38 -0.40
CA CYS A 119 -18.43 -4.71 0.43
C CYS A 119 -18.52 -5.21 1.86
N ILE A 120 -17.39 -5.66 2.40
CA ILE A 120 -17.23 -6.07 3.79
C ILE A 120 -16.23 -5.10 4.44
N PRO A 121 -16.70 -4.09 5.20
CA PRO A 121 -15.82 -3.13 5.85
C PRO A 121 -14.85 -3.82 6.81
N GLY A 122 -13.57 -3.42 6.76
CA GLY A 122 -12.54 -4.02 7.63
C GLY A 122 -12.11 -5.43 7.24
N ALA A 123 -12.61 -5.98 6.12
CA ALA A 123 -12.25 -7.31 5.68
C ALA A 123 -10.74 -7.47 5.46
N THR A 124 -10.26 -8.65 5.83
CA THR A 124 -8.94 -9.19 5.52
C THR A 124 -9.10 -10.35 4.53
N VAL A 125 -8.01 -10.80 3.91
CA VAL A 125 -8.03 -11.92 2.96
C VAL A 125 -8.70 -13.18 3.55
N PRO A 126 -8.41 -13.60 4.80
CA PRO A 126 -9.12 -14.74 5.40
C PRO A 126 -10.63 -14.54 5.49
N THR A 127 -11.08 -13.31 5.77
CA THR A 127 -12.51 -12.97 5.82
C THR A 127 -13.16 -13.12 4.45
N ILE A 128 -12.47 -12.70 3.40
CA ILE A 128 -12.95 -12.84 2.03
C ILE A 128 -12.96 -14.31 1.62
N LEU A 129 -11.89 -15.05 1.91
CA LEU A 129 -11.77 -16.48 1.63
C LEU A 129 -12.95 -17.30 2.16
N HIS A 130 -13.42 -16.98 3.36
CA HIS A 130 -14.55 -17.68 3.95
C HIS A 130 -15.88 -17.44 3.21
N GLY A 131 -16.13 -16.22 2.73
CA GLY A 131 -17.41 -15.86 2.08
C GLY A 131 -17.39 -15.92 0.55
N LEU A 132 -16.22 -15.95 -0.07
CA LEU A 132 -16.06 -15.89 -1.52
C LEU A 132 -16.60 -17.12 -2.26
N PRO A 133 -16.44 -18.37 -1.79
CA PRO A 133 -16.99 -19.54 -2.48
C PRO A 133 -18.50 -19.48 -2.65
N GLU A 134 -19.22 -19.19 -1.56
CA GLU A 134 -20.68 -19.06 -1.55
C GLU A 134 -21.12 -17.91 -2.47
N LEU A 135 -20.40 -16.78 -2.42
CA LEU A 135 -20.66 -15.66 -3.30
C LEU A 135 -20.49 -16.05 -4.78
N LEU A 136 -19.39 -16.70 -5.15
CA LEU A 136 -19.10 -17.09 -6.54
C LEU A 136 -20.12 -18.09 -7.10
N GLN A 137 -20.69 -18.96 -6.24
CA GLN A 137 -21.75 -19.89 -6.60
C GLN A 137 -23.10 -19.17 -6.79
N SER A 138 -23.37 -18.14 -5.99
CA SER A 138 -24.60 -17.33 -6.10
C SER A 138 -24.63 -16.38 -7.31
N LEU A 139 -23.49 -16.16 -7.98
CA LEU A 139 -23.41 -15.22 -9.10
C LEU A 139 -24.03 -15.82 -10.38
N PRO A 140 -24.81 -15.03 -11.13
CA PRO A 140 -25.32 -15.45 -12.43
C PRO A 140 -24.18 -15.84 -13.41
N SER A 141 -24.48 -16.75 -14.33
CA SER A 141 -23.55 -17.17 -15.39
C SER A 141 -23.14 -16.05 -16.34
N THR A 142 -23.88 -14.93 -16.36
CA THR A 142 -23.55 -13.73 -17.12
C THR A 142 -22.35 -12.96 -16.54
N VAL A 143 -21.97 -13.21 -15.29
CA VAL A 143 -20.83 -12.55 -14.64
C VAL A 143 -19.54 -13.27 -15.01
N ARG A 144 -18.81 -12.71 -15.99
CA ARG A 144 -17.54 -13.26 -16.50
C ARG A 144 -16.29 -12.74 -15.81
N ARG A 145 -16.40 -11.64 -15.04
CA ARG A 145 -15.26 -10.93 -14.47
C ARG A 145 -15.43 -10.73 -12.98
N VAL A 146 -14.38 -11.01 -12.21
CA VAL A 146 -14.36 -10.88 -10.75
C VAL A 146 -13.28 -9.88 -10.36
N ILE A 147 -13.63 -8.89 -9.55
CA ILE A 147 -12.70 -7.88 -9.06
C ILE A 147 -12.60 -8.01 -7.55
N VAL A 148 -11.39 -8.24 -7.04
CA VAL A 148 -11.13 -8.33 -5.60
C VAL A 148 -10.24 -7.17 -5.17
N HIS A 149 -10.73 -6.35 -4.24
CA HIS A 149 -9.97 -5.26 -3.63
C HIS A 149 -9.73 -5.56 -2.16
N VAL A 150 -8.47 -5.81 -1.78
CA VAL A 150 -8.07 -6.19 -0.41
C VAL A 150 -6.57 -5.92 -0.18
N GLY A 151 -6.12 -5.89 1.08
CA GLY A 151 -4.70 -5.77 1.44
C GLY A 151 -4.39 -4.65 2.44
N THR A 152 -5.17 -3.55 2.45
CA THR A 152 -4.89 -2.42 3.35
C THR A 152 -5.08 -2.76 4.83
N ASN A 153 -6.05 -3.63 5.13
CA ASN A 153 -6.31 -4.10 6.49
C ASN A 153 -5.37 -5.24 6.89
N ASP A 154 -4.94 -6.06 5.94
CA ASP A 154 -4.05 -7.20 6.17
C ASP A 154 -2.68 -6.75 6.68
N THR A 155 -2.18 -5.64 6.13
CA THR A 155 -0.93 -5.01 6.63
C THR A 155 -1.06 -4.40 8.03
N ALA A 156 -2.24 -4.39 8.66
CA ALA A 156 -2.31 -4.04 10.08
C ALA A 156 -1.62 -5.10 10.94
N ARG A 157 -1.72 -6.38 10.54
CA ARG A 157 -1.04 -7.50 11.19
C ARG A 157 0.43 -7.48 10.75
N ARG A 158 1.37 -7.46 11.68
CA ARG A 158 2.83 -7.37 11.40
C ARG A 158 3.41 -8.71 10.92
N GLN A 159 2.69 -9.42 10.05
CA GLN A 159 2.96 -10.81 9.67
C GLN A 159 2.87 -10.98 8.16
N SER A 160 3.87 -10.46 7.44
CA SER A 160 3.86 -10.40 5.97
C SER A 160 3.80 -11.79 5.32
N GLU A 161 4.45 -12.78 5.92
CA GLU A 161 4.51 -14.16 5.42
C GLU A 161 3.15 -14.84 5.52
N VAL A 162 2.46 -14.65 6.66
CA VAL A 162 1.10 -15.16 6.86
C VAL A 162 0.14 -14.50 5.88
N THR A 163 0.20 -13.17 5.76
CA THR A 163 -0.63 -12.44 4.77
C THR A 163 -0.39 -12.94 3.35
N LYS A 164 0.86 -13.18 2.94
CA LYS A 164 1.17 -13.73 1.62
C LYS A 164 0.61 -15.14 1.45
N GLN A 165 0.61 -15.96 2.50
CA GLN A 165 0.00 -17.28 2.45
C GLN A 165 -1.51 -17.19 2.26
N ASP A 166 -2.19 -16.33 3.02
CA ASP A 166 -3.63 -16.08 2.85
C ASP A 166 -3.96 -15.65 1.40
N PHE A 167 -3.11 -14.81 0.80
CA PHE A 167 -3.27 -14.40 -0.60
C PHE A 167 -3.05 -15.55 -1.59
N LYS A 168 -2.12 -16.48 -1.33
CA LYS A 168 -1.95 -17.66 -2.18
C LYS A 168 -3.18 -18.54 -2.15
N ASP A 169 -3.76 -18.74 -0.97
CA ASP A 169 -4.99 -19.53 -0.83
C ASP A 169 -6.16 -18.86 -1.56
N LEU A 170 -6.22 -17.52 -1.52
CA LEU A 170 -7.18 -16.73 -2.31
C LEU A 170 -6.95 -16.91 -3.82
N PHE A 171 -5.70 -16.94 -4.27
CA PHE A 171 -5.37 -17.10 -5.68
C PHE A 171 -5.79 -18.48 -6.18
N ASN A 172 -5.50 -19.55 -5.43
CA ASN A 172 -5.91 -20.91 -5.79
C ASN A 172 -7.44 -21.03 -5.95
N LEU A 173 -8.21 -20.40 -5.04
CA LEU A 173 -9.67 -20.36 -5.12
C LEU A 173 -10.12 -19.62 -6.39
N LEU A 174 -9.52 -18.45 -6.66
CA LEU A 174 -9.84 -17.62 -7.82
C LEU A 174 -9.45 -18.27 -9.15
N GLU A 175 -8.36 -19.03 -9.21
CA GLU A 175 -7.96 -19.78 -10.41
C GLU A 175 -9.03 -20.82 -10.79
N SER A 176 -9.67 -21.44 -9.78
CA SER A 176 -10.73 -22.43 -10.01
C SER A 176 -12.09 -21.84 -10.41
N CYS A 177 -12.26 -20.51 -10.39
CA CYS A 177 -13.59 -19.91 -10.54
C CYS A 177 -14.09 -19.75 -11.98
N GLY A 178 -13.25 -20.05 -12.98
CA GLY A 178 -13.60 -20.04 -14.41
C GLY A 178 -13.97 -18.66 -14.97
N ARG A 179 -13.50 -17.58 -14.34
CA ARG A 179 -13.81 -16.18 -14.70
C ARG A 179 -12.51 -15.38 -14.84
N SER A 180 -12.52 -14.30 -15.60
CA SER A 180 -11.35 -13.40 -15.67
C SER A 180 -11.22 -12.64 -14.34
N VAL A 181 -10.08 -12.77 -13.68
CA VAL A 181 -9.85 -12.24 -12.33
C VAL A 181 -9.02 -10.98 -12.38
N PHE A 182 -9.47 -9.96 -11.65
CA PHE A 182 -8.80 -8.69 -11.44
C PHE A 182 -8.50 -8.49 -9.97
N ILE A 183 -7.23 -8.30 -9.63
CA ILE A 183 -6.80 -7.99 -8.27
C ILE A 183 -6.49 -6.50 -8.20
N SER A 184 -7.34 -5.77 -7.47
CA SER A 184 -7.12 -4.36 -7.16
C SER A 184 -6.19 -4.25 -5.95
N GLY A 185 -4.98 -3.74 -6.18
CA GLY A 185 -3.95 -3.59 -5.16
C GLY A 185 -4.36 -2.70 -3.99
N PRO A 186 -3.68 -2.83 -2.82
CA PRO A 186 -4.01 -2.07 -1.63
C PRO A 186 -3.79 -0.58 -1.84
N LEU A 187 -4.60 0.24 -1.19
CA LEU A 187 -4.38 1.68 -1.16
C LEU A 187 -3.22 2.01 -0.21
N PRO A 188 -2.34 2.98 -0.55
CA PRO A 188 -1.38 3.50 0.40
C PRO A 188 -2.13 4.17 1.55
N THR A 189 -1.47 4.29 2.69
CA THR A 189 -1.97 5.09 3.81
C THR A 189 -1.20 6.40 3.88
N PHE A 190 -1.91 7.48 4.20
CA PHE A 190 -1.35 8.81 4.31
C PHE A 190 -1.12 9.15 5.79
N PHE A 191 0.09 9.59 6.14
CA PHE A 191 0.49 9.94 7.52
C PHE A 191 0.31 8.83 8.59
N ARG A 192 0.45 7.55 8.24
CA ARG A 192 0.33 6.42 9.20
C ARG A 192 1.65 5.73 9.55
N GLY A 193 2.77 6.42 9.32
CA GLY A 193 4.12 5.95 9.65
C GLY A 193 4.80 5.15 8.53
N ALA A 194 6.13 5.27 8.47
CA ALA A 194 6.96 4.65 7.42
C ALA A 194 6.90 3.11 7.45
N GLU A 195 6.73 2.50 8.62
CA GLU A 195 6.67 1.05 8.78
C GLU A 195 5.46 0.44 8.07
N ARG A 196 4.27 1.02 8.26
CA ARG A 196 3.04 0.55 7.60
C ARG A 196 3.12 0.79 6.09
N PHE A 197 3.68 1.92 5.68
CA PHE A 197 3.90 2.22 4.28
C PHE A 197 4.81 1.19 3.60
N SER A 198 5.96 0.88 4.21
CA SER A 198 6.90 -0.12 3.68
C SER A 198 6.25 -1.49 3.50
N ARG A 199 5.43 -1.92 4.48
CA ARG A 199 4.68 -3.19 4.37
C ARG A 199 3.64 -3.17 3.26
N LEU A 200 2.89 -2.08 3.10
CA LEU A 200 1.94 -1.92 2.00
C LEU A 200 2.64 -1.93 0.64
N LEU A 201 3.77 -1.24 0.51
CA LEU A 201 4.56 -1.23 -0.72
C LEU A 201 5.11 -2.63 -1.04
N GLY A 202 5.63 -3.33 -0.03
CA GLY A 202 6.09 -4.71 -0.15
C GLY A 202 4.98 -5.67 -0.57
N LEU A 203 3.78 -5.52 0.00
CA LEU A 203 2.60 -6.29 -0.39
C LEU A 203 2.17 -5.96 -1.83
N ASN A 204 2.09 -4.68 -2.21
CA ASN A 204 1.73 -4.25 -3.56
C ASN A 204 2.67 -4.81 -4.62
N THR A 205 3.98 -4.72 -4.38
CA THR A 205 5.02 -5.25 -5.28
C THR A 205 4.93 -6.76 -5.42
N TRP A 206 4.68 -7.46 -4.30
CA TRP A 206 4.51 -8.90 -4.33
C TRP A 206 3.23 -9.31 -5.07
N LEU A 207 2.09 -8.64 -4.82
CA LEU A 207 0.83 -8.90 -5.52
C LEU A 207 0.96 -8.70 -7.02
N GLN A 208 1.64 -7.64 -7.46
CA GLN A 208 1.87 -7.39 -8.88
C GLN A 208 2.57 -8.58 -9.55
N ARG A 209 3.65 -9.10 -8.94
CA ARG A 209 4.39 -10.27 -9.44
C ARG A 209 3.56 -11.54 -9.39
N SER A 210 2.86 -11.78 -8.29
CA SER A 210 2.02 -12.97 -8.12
C SER A 210 0.86 -12.98 -9.13
N CYS A 211 0.25 -11.83 -9.41
CA CYS A 211 -0.83 -11.75 -10.41
C CYS A 211 -0.32 -12.10 -11.80
N THR A 212 0.86 -11.60 -12.18
CA THR A 212 1.50 -11.99 -13.45
C THR A 212 1.77 -13.50 -13.52
N ALA A 213 2.19 -14.12 -12.41
CA ALA A 213 2.44 -15.56 -12.36
C ALA A 213 1.16 -16.41 -12.48
N SER A 214 0.05 -15.96 -11.88
CA SER A 214 -1.27 -16.63 -11.91
C SER A 214 -2.17 -16.18 -13.08
N ASN A 215 -1.64 -15.43 -14.05
CA ASN A 215 -2.40 -14.88 -15.18
C ASN A 215 -3.63 -14.03 -14.77
N PHE A 216 -3.52 -13.29 -13.68
CA PHE A 216 -4.52 -12.34 -13.21
C PHE A 216 -4.19 -10.91 -13.63
N TYR A 217 -5.22 -10.11 -13.84
CA TYR A 217 -5.07 -8.68 -14.13
C TYR A 217 -4.83 -7.91 -12.84
N PHE A 218 -3.66 -7.28 -12.70
CA PHE A 218 -3.36 -6.44 -11.55
C PHE A 218 -3.74 -4.97 -11.81
N ILE A 219 -4.52 -4.38 -10.91
CA ILE A 219 -4.90 -2.96 -10.96
C ILE A 219 -4.07 -2.20 -9.92
N ASP A 220 -3.03 -1.51 -10.39
CA ASP A 220 -2.16 -0.70 -9.54
C ASP A 220 -2.84 0.61 -9.14
N ASN A 221 -3.46 0.59 -7.95
CA ASN A 221 -4.00 1.80 -7.33
C ASN A 221 -2.98 2.48 -6.41
N PHE A 222 -1.86 1.82 -6.14
CA PHE A 222 -0.89 2.31 -5.17
C PHE A 222 -0.20 3.56 -5.68
N ASN A 223 0.37 3.48 -6.88
CA ASN A 223 1.04 4.63 -7.51
C ASN A 223 0.07 5.78 -7.79
N LEU A 224 -1.17 5.47 -8.15
CA LEU A 224 -2.21 6.47 -8.42
C LEU A 224 -2.56 7.30 -7.17
N PHE A 225 -2.58 6.66 -6.00
CA PHE A 225 -2.94 7.29 -4.73
C PHE A 225 -1.73 7.81 -3.93
N TRP A 226 -0.53 7.43 -4.31
CA TRP A 226 0.69 7.81 -3.62
C TRP A 226 0.87 9.32 -3.55
N ASN A 227 1.10 9.84 -2.35
CA ASN A 227 1.31 11.26 -2.08
C ASN A 227 0.19 12.18 -2.64
N ARG A 228 -1.07 11.73 -2.58
CA ARG A 228 -2.25 12.51 -2.97
C ARG A 228 -3.18 12.77 -1.77
N PRO A 229 -2.89 13.78 -0.91
CA PRO A 229 -3.69 14.05 0.29
C PRO A 229 -5.18 14.26 0.00
N ALA A 230 -5.51 14.92 -1.12
CA ALA A 230 -6.89 15.20 -1.53
C ALA A 230 -7.72 13.93 -1.82
N PHE A 231 -7.08 12.79 -2.04
CA PHE A 231 -7.76 11.52 -2.30
C PHE A 231 -8.18 10.80 -1.01
N TYR A 232 -7.83 11.34 0.15
CA TYR A 232 -8.13 10.75 1.45
C TYR A 232 -9.01 11.65 2.31
N HIS A 233 -9.73 11.04 3.24
CA HIS A 233 -10.26 11.74 4.40
C HIS A 233 -9.14 12.15 5.37
N LYS A 234 -9.50 12.95 6.38
CA LYS A 234 -8.59 13.38 7.44
C LYS A 234 -7.94 12.22 8.22
N ASP A 235 -8.51 11.02 8.14
CA ASP A 235 -7.97 9.80 8.76
C ASP A 235 -6.80 9.15 8.01
N GLY A 236 -6.49 9.63 6.80
CA GLY A 236 -5.41 9.13 5.95
C GLY A 236 -5.53 7.66 5.56
N LEU A 237 -6.73 7.08 5.67
CA LEU A 237 -6.99 5.67 5.40
C LEU A 237 -8.13 5.50 4.38
N HIS A 238 -9.23 6.22 4.58
CA HIS A 238 -10.39 6.08 3.71
C HIS A 238 -10.32 7.05 2.54
N PRO A 239 -10.65 6.60 1.31
CA PRO A 239 -10.73 7.49 0.17
C PRO A 239 -11.79 8.58 0.38
N SER A 240 -11.47 9.80 -0.03
CA SER A 240 -12.43 10.90 -0.16
C SER A 240 -13.42 10.64 -1.30
N THR A 241 -14.44 11.49 -1.48
CA THR A 241 -15.33 11.40 -2.65
C THR A 241 -14.55 11.47 -3.98
N LEU A 242 -13.54 12.34 -4.06
CA LEU A 242 -12.65 12.43 -5.20
C LEU A 242 -11.81 11.15 -5.34
N GLY A 243 -11.19 10.69 -4.25
CA GLY A 243 -10.42 9.44 -4.24
C GLY A 243 -11.25 8.25 -4.72
N SER A 244 -12.45 8.06 -4.20
CA SER A 244 -13.36 6.99 -4.63
C SER A 244 -13.74 7.08 -6.10
N SER A 245 -13.91 8.30 -6.65
CA SER A 245 -14.16 8.48 -8.08
C SER A 245 -12.95 8.08 -8.93
N ILE A 246 -11.74 8.44 -8.49
CA ILE A 246 -10.49 8.08 -9.17
C ILE A 246 -10.24 6.56 -9.10
N LEU A 247 -10.47 5.94 -7.93
CA LEU A 247 -10.37 4.49 -7.76
C LEU A 247 -11.34 3.76 -8.70
N ALA A 248 -12.61 4.18 -8.69
CA ALA A 248 -13.63 3.64 -9.58
C ALA A 248 -13.22 3.75 -11.05
N GLY A 249 -12.80 4.94 -11.47
CA GLY A 249 -12.37 5.21 -12.85
C GLY A 249 -11.19 4.35 -13.27
N ASN A 250 -10.19 4.16 -12.41
CA ASN A 250 -9.04 3.30 -12.70
C ASN A 250 -9.47 1.83 -12.88
N ILE A 251 -10.30 1.31 -11.97
CA ILE A 251 -10.81 -0.06 -12.07
C ILE A 251 -11.64 -0.23 -13.35
N GLN A 252 -12.52 0.73 -13.67
CA GLN A 252 -13.32 0.72 -14.90
C GLN A 252 -12.46 0.71 -16.14
N HIS A 253 -11.46 1.60 -16.19
CA HIS A 253 -10.54 1.68 -17.31
C HIS A 253 -9.82 0.35 -17.52
N THR A 254 -9.18 -0.20 -16.48
CA THR A 254 -8.42 -1.46 -16.60
C THR A 254 -9.31 -2.62 -17.04
N VAL A 255 -10.51 -2.74 -16.48
CA VAL A 255 -11.47 -3.77 -16.88
C VAL A 255 -11.87 -3.57 -18.35
N HIS A 256 -12.25 -2.36 -18.78
CA HIS A 256 -12.68 -2.17 -20.18
C HIS A 256 -11.56 -2.38 -21.21
N THR A 257 -10.31 -2.05 -20.86
CA THR A 257 -9.17 -2.22 -21.77
C THR A 257 -8.60 -3.64 -21.76
N SER A 258 -9.01 -4.49 -20.82
CA SER A 258 -8.55 -5.88 -20.80
C SER A 258 -9.23 -6.69 -21.92
N PRO A 259 -8.54 -7.66 -22.52
CA PRO A 259 -9.15 -8.62 -23.44
C PRO A 259 -10.45 -9.20 -22.86
N THR A 260 -11.47 -9.31 -23.70
CA THR A 260 -12.65 -10.15 -23.42
C THR A 260 -12.32 -11.57 -23.83
N ASP A 261 -12.29 -12.47 -22.86
CA ASP A 261 -12.37 -13.92 -23.09
C ASP A 261 -13.76 -14.29 -23.66
#